data_AF-A0A645AEN2-F1
#
_entry.id   AF-A0A645AEN2-F1
#
_cell.length_a   1.000
_cell.length_b   1.000
_cell.length_c   1.000
_cell.angle_alpha   90.00
_cell.angle_beta   90.00
_cell.angle_gamma   90.00
#
_symmetry.space_group_name_H-M   'P 1'
#
loop_
_entity.id
_entity.type
_entity.pdbx_description
1 polymer ?
#
loop_
_entity_poly.entity_id
_entity_poly.type
_entity_poly.pdbx_seq_one_letter_code
_entity_poly.pdbx_strand_id
1 'polypeptide(L)' 'MLKKAKVALDEGKIFGKEGNGFERINLATPKSFIVELMDRIAKALKEEYGI' A
#
# COMPACT_ATOMS: atom_id res chain seq x y z
N MET A 1 9.26 -1.96 0.25
CA MET A 1 7.92 -1.64 -0.31
C MET A 1 7.41 -0.20 -0.11
N LEU A 2 6.80 0.23 1.02
CA LEU A 2 6.05 1.52 1.10
C LEU A 2 6.84 2.77 0.66
N LYS A 3 8.09 2.93 1.14
CA LYS A 3 8.98 4.04 0.73
C LYS A 3 9.31 4.00 -0.78
N LYS A 4 9.48 2.79 -1.35
CA LYS A 4 9.79 2.59 -2.78
C LYS A 4 8.58 2.93 -3.66
N ALA A 5 7.40 2.49 -3.26
CA ALA A 5 6.14 2.84 -3.91
C ALA A 5 5.72 4.31 -3.66
N LYS A 6 6.39 5.02 -2.74
CA LYS A 6 6.05 6.41 -2.35
C LYS A 6 4.59 6.54 -1.90
N VAL A 7 4.16 5.61 -1.05
CA VAL A 7 2.80 5.58 -0.46
C VAL A 7 2.88 5.57 1.06
N ALA A 8 1.88 6.16 1.70
CA ALA A 8 1.67 6.10 3.13
C ALA A 8 0.37 5.34 3.39
N LEU A 9 0.46 4.24 4.14
CA LEU A 9 -0.64 3.38 4.54
C LEU A 9 -0.63 3.21 6.06
N ASP A 10 -1.75 2.77 6.62
CA ASP A 10 -1.83 2.48 8.04
C ASP A 10 -1.45 1.01 8.28
N GLU A 11 -0.36 0.79 9.01
CA GLU A 11 0.13 -0.55 9.34
C GLU A 11 -0.87 -1.29 10.23
N GLY A 12 -1.27 -2.50 9.81
CA GLY A 12 -2.38 -3.23 10.42
C GLY A 12 -2.20 -3.52 11.92
N LYS A 13 -0.96 -3.55 12.43
CA LYS A 13 -0.66 -3.77 13.85
C LYS A 13 -1.30 -2.74 14.78
N ILE A 14 -1.60 -1.54 14.29
CA ILE A 14 -2.29 -0.51 15.09
C ILE A 14 -3.74 -0.90 15.42
N PHE A 15 -4.31 -1.89 14.73
CA PHE A 15 -5.67 -2.41 14.92
C PHE A 15 -5.71 -3.73 15.71
N GLY A 16 -4.56 -4.25 16.15
CA GLY A 16 -4.46 -5.53 16.87
C GLY A 16 -3.40 -6.47 16.28
N LYS A 17 -3.05 -7.54 16.99
CA LYS A 17 -2.01 -8.51 16.57
C LYS A 17 -2.39 -9.24 15.27
N GLU A 18 -3.68 -9.36 15.00
CA GLU A 18 -4.30 -9.98 13.84
C GLU A 18 -4.08 -9.16 12.57
N GLY A 19 -3.80 -7.85 12.72
CA GLY A 19 -3.45 -6.97 11.60
C GLY A 19 -1.97 -7.04 11.20
N ASN A 20 -1.14 -7.82 11.88
CA ASN A 20 0.27 -7.97 11.52
C ASN A 20 0.42 -8.53 10.10
N GLY A 21 1.24 -7.87 9.27
CA GLY A 21 1.44 -8.23 7.87
C GLY A 21 0.43 -7.65 6.89
N PHE A 22 -0.54 -6.88 7.37
CA PHE A 22 -1.52 -6.18 6.54
C PHE A 22 -1.31 -4.66 6.56
N GLU A 23 -1.81 -4.00 5.52
CA GLU A 23 -1.82 -2.54 5.36
C GLU A 23 -3.25 -2.10 5.05
N ARG A 24 -3.70 -0.99 5.64
CA ARG A 24 -5.02 -0.41 5.36
C ARG A 24 -4.90 0.77 4.39
N ILE A 25 -5.75 0.77 3.36
CA ILE A 25 -5.90 1.86 2.40
C ILE A 25 -7.12 2.70 2.77
N ASN A 26 -6.94 4.02 2.90
CA ASN A 26 -8.06 4.96 3.04
C ASN A 26 -8.65 5.29 1.65
N LEU A 27 -9.96 5.08 1.50
CA LEU A 27 -10.69 5.33 0.24
C LEU A 27 -11.39 6.69 0.18
N ALA A 28 -11.28 7.53 1.23
CA ALA A 28 -11.85 8.87 1.29
C ALA A 28 -11.04 9.89 0.44
N THR A 29 -10.92 9.61 -0.85
CA THR A 29 -10.11 10.38 -1.80
C THR A 29 -10.62 10.13 -3.23
N PRO A 30 -10.33 11.00 -4.22
CA PRO A 30 -10.68 10.73 -5.62
C PRO A 30 -10.14 9.39 -6.13
N LYS A 31 -10.94 8.73 -6.98
CA LYS A 31 -10.58 7.45 -7.61
C LYS A 31 -9.23 7.49 -8.33
N SER A 32 -8.88 8.63 -8.95
CA SER A 32 -7.61 8.81 -9.65
C SER A 32 -6.40 8.57 -8.74
N PHE A 33 -6.44 9.05 -7.50
CA PHE A 33 -5.36 8.82 -6.54
C PHE A 33 -5.28 7.38 -6.07
N ILE A 34 -6.40 6.67 -5.96
CA ILE A 34 -6.39 5.23 -5.67
C ILE A 34 -5.73 4.46 -6.81
N VAL A 35 -6.10 4.74 -8.06
CA VAL A 35 -5.47 4.09 -9.23
C VAL A 35 -3.96 4.35 -9.25
N GLU A 36 -3.53 5.60 -9.09
CA GLU A 36 -2.11 5.96 -9.08
C GLU A 36 -1.34 5.28 -7.93
N LEU A 37 -1.93 5.19 -6.74
CA LEU A 37 -1.35 4.46 -5.60
C LEU A 37 -1.18 2.97 -5.93
N MET A 38 -2.21 2.32 -6.49
CA MET A 38 -2.17 0.91 -6.85
C MET A 38 -1.10 0.61 -7.92
N ASP A 39 -1.00 1.46 -8.95
CA ASP A 39 0.02 1.32 -9.99
C ASP A 39 1.44 1.45 -9.43
N ARG A 40 1.67 2.38 -8.50
CA ARG A 40 2.97 2.54 -7.83
C ARG A 40 3.33 1.33 -6.97
N ILE A 41 2.36 0.76 -6.24
CA ILE A 41 2.57 -0.47 -5.46
C ILE A 41 2.90 -1.63 -6.39
N ALA A 42 2.11 -1.85 -7.45
CA ALA A 42 2.33 -2.92 -8.43
C ALA A 42 3.72 -2.81 -9.07
N LYS A 43 4.13 -1.61 -9.50
CA LYS A 43 5.47 -1.37 -10.04
C LYS A 43 6.57 -1.69 -9.03
N ALA A 44 6.45 -1.23 -7.79
CA ALA A 44 7.45 -1.48 -6.76
C ALA A 44 7.59 -2.98 -6.45
N LEU A 45 6.47 -3.72 -6.42
CA LEU A 45 6.45 -5.18 -6.22
C LEU A 45 7.13 -5.90 -7.38
N LYS A 46 6.81 -5.54 -8.63
CA LYS A 46 7.45 -6.12 -9.82
C LYS A 46 8.97 -5.90 -9.82
N GLU A 47 9.42 -4.70 -9.44
CA GLU A 47 10.84 -4.39 -9.35
C GLU A 47 11.55 -5.04 -8.16
N GLU A 48 10.86 -5.34 -7.06
CA GLU A 48 11.44 -5.91 -5.84
C GLU A 48 11.43 -7.45 -5.85
N TYR A 49 10.38 -8.06 -6.43
CA TYR A 49 10.14 -9.50 -6.35
C TYR A 49 9.99 -10.20 -7.71
N GLY A 50 9.97 -9.46 -8.83
CA GLY A 50 9.89 -10.05 -10.17
C GLY A 50 8.54 -10.69 -10.51
N ILE A 51 7.50 -10.41 -9.72
CA ILE A 51 6.11 -10.84 -9.94
C ILE A 51 5.36 -9.94 -10.92
#